data_AF-A0A8H4N4T8-F1
#
_entry.id   AF-A0A8H4N4T8-F1
#
_cell.length_a   1.000
_cell.length_b   1.000
_cell.length_c   1.000
_cell.angle_alpha   90.00
_cell.angle_beta   90.00
_cell.angle_gamma   90.00
#
_symmetry.space_group_name_H-M   'P 1'
#
loop_
_entity.id
_entity.type
_entity.pdbx_description
1 polymer ?
#
loop_
_entity_poly.entity_id
_entity_poly.type
_entity_poly.pdbx_seq_one_letter_code
_entity_poly.pdbx_strand_id
1 'polypeptide(L)'
;MISDMHGLHHPFTQILSSLLEIEKEPDRLRDNIRLGHEITIRTFEEIFSRNHHSVLQMWSRYLKNYDNKRPHASPFFTTLDRAIENSRSSTSLPDGIRLSLLYEHTFASHYHSDDQELRVQLAGELMRRASAMRPATAQPQYDLVSRSIYLAASILDAHYNFIRDTARLPNVVDAIGWLQQGDTECRVRAAGLSKKLAGTYKKCGLLAECSAEYKRAARIGSSIPGIGPWFLRHRLRGLAKASSERLHSLEKVISLLNGEILVLILMGNADAR
;
A
#
# COMPACT_ATOMS: atom_id res chain seq x y z
N MET A 1 4.48 3.96 -50.03
CA MET A 1 3.73 3.71 -48.79
C MET A 1 4.47 2.64 -47.99
N ILE A 2 5.42 3.04 -47.15
CA ILE A 2 6.11 2.14 -46.21
C ILE A 2 6.20 2.88 -44.89
N SER A 3 5.21 2.66 -44.03
CA SER A 3 5.23 2.94 -42.60
C SER A 3 4.06 2.15 -42.04
N ASP A 4 4.30 1.37 -40.98
CA ASP A 4 3.32 0.88 -39.97
C ASP A 4 3.50 -0.58 -39.54
N MET A 5 4.60 -1.25 -39.91
CA MET A 5 4.87 -2.64 -39.44
C MET A 5 6.05 -2.75 -38.45
N HIS A 6 6.78 -1.67 -38.15
CA HIS A 6 7.98 -1.74 -37.31
C HIS A 6 7.72 -2.02 -35.83
N GLY A 7 6.48 -1.85 -35.36
CA GLY A 7 6.09 -2.16 -33.97
C GLY A 7 5.75 -3.62 -33.70
N LEU A 8 5.31 -4.38 -34.72
CA LEU A 8 4.79 -5.75 -34.55
C LEU A 8 5.90 -6.78 -34.28
N HIS A 9 7.09 -6.55 -34.80
CA HIS A 9 8.26 -7.40 -34.56
C HIS A 9 9.10 -6.95 -33.37
N HIS A 10 8.69 -5.90 -32.66
CA HIS A 10 9.39 -5.48 -31.46
C HIS A 10 9.24 -6.56 -30.37
N PRO A 11 10.31 -6.99 -29.69
CA PRO A 11 10.26 -8.07 -28.70
C PRO A 11 9.19 -7.85 -27.63
N PHE A 12 9.00 -6.59 -27.19
CA PHE A 12 7.96 -6.24 -26.24
C PHE A 12 6.54 -6.49 -26.78
N THR A 13 6.28 -6.18 -28.05
CA THR A 13 4.99 -6.43 -28.68
C THR A 13 4.72 -7.92 -28.81
N GLN A 14 5.75 -8.71 -29.16
CA GLN A 14 5.64 -10.17 -29.22
C GLN A 14 5.35 -10.79 -27.83
N ILE A 15 6.00 -10.28 -26.79
CA ILE A 15 5.73 -10.68 -25.40
C ILE A 15 4.29 -10.33 -25.02
N LEU A 16 3.84 -9.10 -25.30
CA LEU A 16 2.46 -8.68 -25.00
C LEU A 16 1.42 -9.51 -25.74
N SER A 17 1.61 -9.76 -27.04
CA SER A 17 0.71 -10.61 -27.82
C SER A 17 0.65 -12.03 -27.25
N SER A 18 1.80 -12.60 -26.88
CA SER A 18 1.85 -13.94 -26.26
C SER A 18 1.15 -13.97 -24.90
N LEU A 19 1.29 -12.91 -24.09
CA LEU A 19 0.61 -12.79 -22.80
C LEU A 19 -0.92 -12.65 -22.97
N LEU A 20 -1.37 -11.93 -23.99
CA LEU A 20 -2.80 -11.79 -24.31
C LEU A 20 -3.42 -13.11 -24.78
N GLU A 21 -2.66 -13.96 -25.47
CA GLU A 21 -3.13 -15.30 -25.84
C GLU A 21 -3.31 -16.23 -24.62
N ILE A 22 -2.46 -16.06 -23.59
CA ILE A 22 -2.55 -16.77 -22.31
C ILE A 22 -3.71 -16.26 -21.43
N GLU A 23 -4.23 -15.05 -21.67
CA GLU A 23 -5.27 -14.38 -20.86
C GLU A 23 -6.55 -15.20 -20.66
N LYS A 24 -6.81 -16.18 -21.53
CA LYS A 24 -7.96 -17.11 -21.42
C LYS A 24 -7.93 -17.98 -20.17
N GLU A 25 -6.78 -18.11 -19.49
CA GLU A 25 -6.61 -18.82 -18.23
C GLU A 25 -5.93 -17.91 -17.18
N PRO A 26 -6.69 -17.13 -16.38
CA PRO A 26 -6.14 -16.09 -15.50
C PRO A 26 -5.05 -16.57 -14.53
N ASP A 27 -5.19 -17.79 -14.00
CA ASP A 27 -4.19 -18.38 -13.10
C ASP A 27 -2.88 -18.69 -13.83
N ARG A 28 -2.93 -19.20 -15.06
CA ARG A 28 -1.74 -19.43 -15.89
C ARG A 28 -1.05 -18.13 -16.28
N LEU A 29 -1.82 -17.10 -16.62
CA LEU A 29 -1.25 -15.78 -16.89
C LEU A 29 -0.48 -15.26 -15.68
N ARG A 30 -1.07 -15.37 -14.49
CA ARG A 30 -0.43 -14.96 -13.24
C ARG A 30 0.86 -15.76 -12.98
N ASP A 31 0.84 -17.07 -13.15
CA ASP A 31 2.01 -17.94 -12.93
C ASP A 31 3.14 -17.67 -13.94
N ASN A 32 2.79 -17.40 -15.21
CA ASN A 32 3.78 -17.03 -16.22
C ASN A 32 4.41 -15.66 -15.93
N ILE A 33 3.62 -14.66 -15.52
CA ILE A 33 4.16 -13.36 -15.12
C ILE A 33 5.05 -13.51 -13.88
N ARG A 34 4.64 -14.34 -12.91
CA ARG A 34 5.46 -14.66 -11.73
C ARG A 34 6.81 -15.25 -12.15
N LEU A 35 6.80 -16.28 -12.99
CA LEU A 35 8.02 -16.94 -13.47
C LEU A 35 8.92 -15.98 -14.23
N GLY A 36 8.36 -15.18 -15.14
CA GLY A 36 9.12 -14.16 -15.88
C GLY A 36 9.77 -13.12 -14.97
N HIS A 37 9.06 -12.68 -13.92
CA HIS A 37 9.62 -11.77 -12.93
C HIS A 37 10.78 -12.42 -12.15
N GLU A 38 10.62 -13.68 -11.72
CA GLU A 38 11.69 -14.40 -11.02
C GLU A 38 12.94 -14.60 -11.88
N ILE A 39 12.77 -15.04 -13.13
CA ILE A 39 13.87 -15.20 -14.09
C ILE A 39 14.59 -13.86 -14.28
N THR A 40 13.84 -12.78 -14.46
CA THR A 40 14.42 -11.43 -14.60
C THR A 40 15.27 -11.08 -13.38
N ILE A 41 14.78 -11.35 -12.16
CA ILE A 41 15.56 -11.08 -10.94
C ILE A 41 16.86 -11.88 -10.93
N ARG A 42 16.80 -13.19 -11.22
CA ARG A 42 17.98 -14.07 -11.23
C ARG A 42 19.01 -13.61 -12.28
N THR A 43 18.59 -13.19 -13.46
CA THR A 43 19.50 -12.61 -14.46
C THR A 43 20.18 -11.34 -13.95
N PHE A 44 19.44 -10.47 -13.24
CA PHE A 44 20.04 -9.28 -12.63
C PHE A 44 20.97 -9.63 -11.45
N GLU A 45 20.71 -10.71 -10.70
CA GLU A 45 21.62 -11.22 -9.67
C GLU A 45 22.98 -11.63 -10.26
N GLU A 46 22.98 -12.27 -11.42
CA GLU A 46 24.20 -12.69 -12.13
C GLU A 46 25.02 -11.49 -12.61
N ILE A 47 24.35 -10.41 -13.06
CA ILE A 47 25.02 -9.22 -13.61
C ILE A 47 25.54 -8.30 -12.50
N PHE A 48 24.72 -8.02 -11.48
CA PHE A 48 25.01 -6.97 -10.49
C PHE A 48 25.39 -7.49 -9.10
N SER A 49 25.33 -8.81 -8.87
CA SER A 49 25.32 -9.49 -7.58
C SER A 49 23.98 -9.47 -6.85
N ARG A 50 23.76 -10.52 -6.04
CA ARG A 50 22.57 -10.69 -5.20
C ARG A 50 22.35 -9.58 -4.16
N ASN A 51 23.42 -8.93 -3.72
CA ASN A 51 23.35 -7.90 -2.68
C ASN A 51 23.16 -6.49 -3.26
N HIS A 52 23.08 -6.37 -4.59
CA HIS A 52 22.90 -5.09 -5.24
C HIS A 52 21.53 -4.49 -4.90
N HIS A 53 21.48 -3.18 -4.64
CA HIS A 53 20.26 -2.50 -4.20
C HIS A 53 19.07 -2.70 -5.16
N SER A 54 19.30 -2.65 -6.47
CA SER A 54 18.25 -2.87 -7.48
C SER A 54 17.69 -4.29 -7.43
N VAL A 55 18.56 -5.29 -7.20
CA VAL A 55 18.16 -6.69 -7.08
C VAL A 55 17.32 -6.90 -5.82
N LEU A 56 17.74 -6.32 -4.69
CA LEU A 56 16.98 -6.38 -3.44
C LEU A 56 15.61 -5.70 -3.57
N GLN A 57 15.54 -4.58 -4.28
CA GLN A 57 14.27 -3.92 -4.60
C GLN A 57 13.35 -4.82 -5.44
N MET A 58 13.87 -5.51 -6.46
CA MET A 58 13.06 -6.40 -7.28
C MET A 58 12.54 -7.59 -6.46
N TRP A 59 13.37 -8.20 -5.61
CA TRP A 59 12.94 -9.25 -4.69
C TRP A 59 11.86 -8.79 -3.70
N SER A 60 12.00 -7.60 -3.09
CA SER A 60 10.96 -7.03 -2.22
C SER A 60 9.60 -6.95 -2.92
N ARG A 61 9.60 -6.56 -4.20
CA ARG A 61 8.38 -6.45 -5.02
C ARG A 61 7.83 -7.81 -5.44
N TYR A 62 8.70 -8.72 -5.82
CA TYR A 62 8.32 -10.09 -6.15
C TYR A 62 7.63 -10.77 -4.97
N LEU A 63 8.26 -10.75 -3.78
CA LEU A 63 7.72 -11.36 -2.57
C LEU A 63 6.35 -10.78 -2.23
N LYS A 64 6.20 -9.45 -2.28
CA LYS A 64 4.90 -8.80 -2.00
C LYS A 64 3.78 -9.28 -2.94
N ASN A 65 4.07 -9.47 -4.23
CA ASN A 65 3.04 -9.71 -5.24
C ASN A 65 2.74 -11.20 -5.47
N TYR A 66 3.73 -12.07 -5.26
CA TYR A 66 3.66 -13.47 -5.70
C TYR A 66 3.89 -14.48 -4.58
N ASP A 67 4.65 -14.14 -3.54
CA ASP A 67 5.05 -15.09 -2.51
C ASP A 67 4.74 -14.57 -1.10
N ASN A 68 3.45 -14.60 -0.76
CA ASN A 68 2.98 -14.33 0.60
C ASN A 68 3.31 -15.50 1.56
N LYS A 69 3.78 -16.63 1.03
CA LYS A 69 4.20 -17.78 1.84
C LYS A 69 5.70 -17.64 2.08
N ARG A 70 6.14 -17.99 3.28
CA ARG A 70 7.41 -17.55 3.88
C ARG A 70 8.73 -18.23 3.43
N PRO A 71 8.83 -19.22 2.51
CA PRO A 71 10.08 -19.97 2.36
C PRO A 71 11.29 -19.11 1.95
N HIS A 72 11.07 -18.05 1.17
CA HIS A 72 12.15 -17.21 0.65
C HIS A 72 12.39 -15.92 1.46
N ALA A 73 11.53 -15.61 2.44
CA ALA A 73 11.60 -14.36 3.19
C ALA A 73 12.84 -14.29 4.09
N SER A 74 13.17 -15.38 4.81
CA SER A 74 14.28 -15.37 5.78
C SER A 74 15.66 -15.12 5.14
N PRO A 75 16.08 -15.84 4.08
CA PRO A 75 17.35 -15.56 3.41
C PRO A 75 17.41 -14.16 2.79
N PHE A 76 16.27 -13.67 2.31
CA PHE A 76 16.16 -12.31 1.76
C PHE A 76 16.39 -11.26 2.85
N PHE A 77 15.72 -11.38 4.01
CA PHE A 77 15.93 -10.46 5.14
C PHE A 77 17.37 -10.46 5.64
N THR A 78 18.01 -11.64 5.79
CA THR A 78 19.43 -11.70 6.16
C THR A 78 20.34 -10.97 5.16
N THR A 79 20.02 -11.06 3.87
CA THR A 79 20.77 -10.35 2.83
C THR A 79 20.58 -8.84 2.93
N LEU A 80 19.34 -8.42 3.19
CA LEU A 80 18.97 -7.01 3.32
C LEU A 80 19.55 -6.36 4.58
N ASP A 81 19.56 -7.07 5.71
CA ASP A 81 20.20 -6.65 6.94
C ASP A 81 21.69 -6.41 6.74
N ARG A 82 22.38 -7.34 6.06
CA ARG A 82 23.79 -7.19 5.72
C ARG A 82 24.04 -5.99 4.80
N ALA A 83 23.17 -5.78 3.80
CA ALA A 83 23.28 -4.62 2.91
C ALA A 83 23.11 -3.30 3.68
N ILE A 84 22.19 -3.25 4.64
CA ILE A 84 22.00 -2.08 5.51
C ILE A 84 23.21 -1.85 6.40
N GLU A 85 23.73 -2.89 7.05
CA GLU A 85 24.87 -2.76 7.95
C GLU A 85 26.12 -2.29 7.19
N ASN A 86 26.37 -2.85 6.01
CA ASN A 86 27.42 -2.38 5.11
C ASN A 86 27.21 -0.93 4.67
N SER A 87 25.94 -0.51 4.49
CA SER A 87 25.64 0.88 4.12
C SER A 87 25.86 1.89 5.25
N ARG A 88 25.77 1.43 6.51
CA ARG A 88 26.01 2.26 7.70
C ARG A 88 27.51 2.44 7.95
N SER A 89 28.31 1.42 7.72
CA SER A 89 29.77 1.46 7.92
C SER A 89 30.51 2.13 6.76
N SER A 90 29.96 2.11 5.55
CA SER A 90 30.56 2.77 4.39
C SER A 90 30.29 4.27 4.40
N THR A 91 31.32 5.10 4.56
CA THR A 91 31.24 6.57 4.46
C THR A 91 31.08 7.07 3.03
N SER A 92 31.44 6.24 2.04
CA SER A 92 31.43 6.60 0.61
C SER A 92 30.07 6.44 -0.08
N LEU A 93 29.10 5.77 0.55
CA LEU A 93 27.79 5.56 -0.05
C LEU A 93 26.94 6.85 -0.04
N PRO A 94 26.40 7.28 -1.19
CA PRO A 94 25.47 8.41 -1.26
C PRO A 94 24.23 8.20 -0.40
N ASP A 95 23.72 9.28 0.20
CA ASP A 95 22.54 9.21 1.06
C ASP A 95 21.28 8.71 0.35
N GLY A 96 21.15 8.99 -0.95
CA GLY A 96 20.06 8.43 -1.77
C GLY A 96 20.08 6.90 -1.82
N ILE A 97 21.27 6.27 -1.89
CA ILE A 97 21.39 4.81 -1.88
C ILE A 97 21.06 4.27 -0.48
N ARG A 98 21.55 4.91 0.58
CA ARG A 98 21.22 4.53 1.97
C ARG A 98 19.72 4.64 2.25
N LEU A 99 19.07 5.70 1.77
CA LEU A 99 17.63 5.87 1.88
C LEU A 99 16.88 4.80 1.10
N SER A 100 17.35 4.45 -0.10
CA SER A 100 16.75 3.39 -0.93
C SER A 100 16.80 2.03 -0.23
N LEU A 101 17.96 1.66 0.34
CA LEU A 101 18.10 0.42 1.11
C LEU A 101 17.18 0.40 2.33
N LEU A 102 17.11 1.50 3.09
CA LEU A 102 16.21 1.62 4.23
C LEU A 102 14.74 1.55 3.81
N TYR A 103 14.39 2.17 2.68
CA TYR A 103 13.04 2.13 2.10
C TYR A 103 12.65 0.69 1.77
N GLU A 104 13.51 -0.06 1.07
CA GLU A 104 13.21 -1.44 0.69
C GLU A 104 13.16 -2.37 1.92
N HIS A 105 13.99 -2.16 2.93
CA HIS A 105 13.88 -2.89 4.20
C HIS A 105 12.61 -2.60 4.97
N THR A 106 12.23 -1.33 5.06
CA THR A 106 10.97 -0.94 5.68
C THR A 106 9.79 -1.52 4.91
N PHE A 107 9.85 -1.50 3.59
CA PHE A 107 8.82 -2.05 2.71
C PHE A 107 8.70 -3.57 2.88
N ALA A 108 9.79 -4.31 2.75
CA ALA A 108 9.79 -5.76 2.92
C ALA A 108 9.29 -6.15 4.31
N SER A 109 9.81 -5.52 5.36
CA SER A 109 9.39 -5.75 6.74
C SER A 109 7.90 -5.49 6.92
N HIS A 110 7.36 -4.43 6.32
CA HIS A 110 5.93 -4.11 6.43
C HIS A 110 5.01 -5.23 5.93
N TYR A 111 5.38 -5.89 4.83
CA TYR A 111 4.56 -6.92 4.20
C TYR A 111 4.86 -8.34 4.68
N HIS A 112 6.09 -8.62 5.13
CA HIS A 112 6.55 -10.00 5.35
C HIS A 112 7.04 -10.29 6.76
N SER A 113 7.28 -9.27 7.59
CA SER A 113 7.66 -9.47 8.99
C SER A 113 6.43 -9.47 9.91
N ASP A 114 6.37 -10.46 10.80
CA ASP A 114 5.42 -10.49 11.91
C ASP A 114 5.81 -9.51 13.03
N ASP A 115 7.08 -9.08 13.06
CA ASP A 115 7.60 -8.17 14.07
C ASP A 115 7.05 -6.76 13.87
N GLN A 116 6.12 -6.38 14.74
CA GLN A 116 5.49 -5.06 14.70
C GLN A 116 6.40 -3.95 15.22
N GLU A 117 7.26 -4.24 16.18
CA GLU A 117 8.17 -3.26 16.76
C GLU A 117 9.23 -2.87 15.73
N LEU A 118 9.83 -3.86 15.07
CA LEU A 118 10.77 -3.65 13.97
C LEU A 118 10.16 -2.78 12.87
N ARG A 119 8.93 -3.10 12.42
CA ARG A 119 8.25 -2.32 11.37
C ARG A 119 8.11 -0.85 11.73
N VAL A 120 7.82 -0.57 12.99
CA VAL A 120 7.67 0.81 13.48
C VAL A 120 8.99 1.51 13.68
N GLN A 121 9.99 0.82 14.22
CA GLN A 121 11.34 1.35 14.35
C GLN A 121 11.88 1.76 12.96
N LEU A 122 11.74 0.87 11.97
CA LEU A 122 12.12 1.14 10.58
C LEU A 122 11.32 2.30 9.98
N ALA A 123 10.01 2.35 10.19
CA ALA A 123 9.19 3.46 9.70
C ALA A 123 9.57 4.80 10.35
N GLY A 124 9.87 4.82 11.65
CA GLY A 124 10.33 6.03 12.35
C GLY A 124 11.67 6.51 11.81
N GLU A 125 12.62 5.60 11.64
CA GLU A 125 13.93 5.91 11.06
C GLU A 125 13.83 6.38 9.61
N LEU A 126 12.99 5.72 8.80
CA LEU A 126 12.73 6.10 7.42
C LEU A 126 12.10 7.50 7.34
N MET A 127 11.10 7.79 8.19
CA MET A 127 10.48 9.10 8.27
C MET A 127 11.52 10.18 8.60
N ARG A 128 12.36 9.93 9.60
CA ARG A 128 13.38 10.87 10.07
C ARG A 128 14.40 11.18 8.96
N ARG A 129 14.98 10.15 8.33
CA ARG A 129 15.96 10.33 7.26
C ARG A 129 15.37 11.00 6.02
N ALA A 130 14.22 10.54 5.56
CA ALA A 130 13.57 11.13 4.40
C ALA A 130 13.17 12.60 4.67
N SER A 131 12.71 12.91 5.89
CA SER A 131 12.34 14.28 6.26
C SER A 131 13.55 15.23 6.28
N ALA A 132 14.73 14.74 6.69
CA ALA A 132 15.98 15.51 6.64
C ALA A 132 16.45 15.80 5.20
N MET A 133 15.97 15.02 4.21
CA MET A 133 16.30 15.18 2.80
C MET A 133 15.25 15.98 2.01
N ARG A 134 14.25 16.57 2.68
CA ARG A 134 13.24 17.39 2.01
C ARG A 134 13.90 18.64 1.39
N PRO A 135 13.59 18.97 0.13
CA PRO A 135 14.04 20.23 -0.44
C PRO A 135 13.40 21.40 0.31
N ALA A 136 14.18 22.43 0.62
CA ALA A 136 13.71 23.57 1.40
C ALA A 136 12.69 24.45 0.66
N THR A 137 12.82 24.57 -0.67
CA THR A 137 12.06 25.52 -1.49
C THR A 137 11.32 24.89 -2.66
N ALA A 138 11.64 23.64 -3.01
CA ALA A 138 11.02 22.97 -4.15
C ALA A 138 9.72 22.26 -3.75
N GLN A 139 8.73 22.29 -4.65
CA GLN A 139 7.52 21.48 -4.50
C GLN A 139 7.87 19.99 -4.53
N PRO A 140 7.28 19.16 -3.64
CA PRO A 140 7.58 17.73 -3.61
C PRO A 140 7.20 17.04 -4.92
N GLN A 141 8.18 16.37 -5.53
CA GLN A 141 7.94 15.43 -6.62
C GLN A 141 7.78 14.02 -6.04
N TYR A 142 7.10 13.13 -6.77
CA TYR A 142 6.92 11.75 -6.36
C TYR A 142 8.18 10.88 -6.58
N ASP A 143 9.25 11.26 -5.91
CA ASP A 143 10.57 10.63 -5.90
C ASP A 143 10.76 9.68 -4.70
N LEU A 144 12.00 9.25 -4.48
CA LEU A 144 12.36 8.37 -3.36
C LEU A 144 12.03 8.98 -1.98
N VAL A 145 12.23 10.29 -1.80
CA VAL A 145 12.02 10.96 -0.51
C VAL A 145 10.53 10.99 -0.17
N SER A 146 9.69 11.41 -1.11
CA SER A 146 8.24 11.45 -0.89
C SER A 146 7.61 10.07 -0.79
N ARG A 147 8.08 9.09 -1.57
CA ARG A 147 7.71 7.67 -1.42
C ARG A 147 8.05 7.14 -0.03
N SER A 148 9.21 7.51 0.51
CA SER A 148 9.68 7.09 1.83
C SER A 148 8.83 7.67 2.96
N ILE A 149 8.54 8.98 2.89
CA ILE A 149 7.64 9.65 3.84
C ILE A 149 6.24 9.05 3.79
N TYR A 150 5.70 8.79 2.59
CA TYR A 150 4.38 8.16 2.44
C TYR A 150 4.32 6.75 3.04
N LEU A 151 5.34 5.92 2.77
CA LEU A 151 5.43 4.56 3.30
C LEU A 151 5.50 4.59 4.83
N ALA A 152 6.40 5.40 5.39
CA ALA A 152 6.56 5.54 6.83
C ALA A 152 5.27 6.03 7.49
N ALA A 153 4.64 7.09 6.99
CA ALA A 153 3.38 7.60 7.52
C ALA A 153 2.25 6.54 7.48
N SER A 154 2.19 5.74 6.41
CA SER A 154 1.21 4.66 6.30
C SER A 154 1.41 3.57 7.36
N ILE A 155 2.65 3.22 7.69
CA ILE A 155 2.98 2.22 8.71
C ILE A 155 2.68 2.77 10.10
N LEU A 156 3.06 4.02 10.37
CA LEU A 156 2.83 4.68 11.66
C LEU A 156 1.33 4.83 11.98
N ASP A 157 0.50 5.20 10.98
CA ASP A 157 -0.95 5.22 11.11
C ASP A 157 -1.54 3.81 11.38
N ALA A 158 -1.04 2.79 10.68
CA ALA A 158 -1.47 1.41 10.91
C ALA A 158 -1.11 0.92 12.32
N HIS A 159 0.07 1.29 12.84
CA HIS A 159 0.50 0.92 14.18
C HIS A 159 -0.30 1.62 15.27
N TYR A 160 -0.65 2.90 15.08
CA TYR A 160 -1.56 3.59 15.99
C TYR A 160 -2.85 2.81 16.19
N ASN A 161 -3.42 2.26 15.12
CA ASN A 161 -4.65 1.46 15.21
C ASN A 161 -4.51 0.23 16.12
N PHE A 162 -3.29 -0.23 16.39
CA PHE A 162 -3.00 -1.36 17.24
C PHE A 162 -2.73 -0.96 18.70
N ILE A 163 -1.80 -0.02 18.95
CA ILE A 163 -1.41 0.35 20.33
C ILE A 163 -2.06 1.63 20.89
N ARG A 164 -2.80 2.39 20.07
CA ARG A 164 -3.41 3.68 20.42
C ARG A 164 -2.44 4.80 20.84
N ASP A 165 -1.18 4.73 20.41
CA ASP A 165 -0.13 5.72 20.71
C ASP A 165 -0.20 6.97 19.83
N THR A 166 -0.79 8.04 20.36
CA THR A 166 -0.96 9.32 19.64
C THR A 166 0.35 10.05 19.34
N ALA A 167 1.48 9.70 19.96
CA ALA A 167 2.73 10.45 19.85
C ALA A 167 3.26 10.55 18.41
N ARG A 168 2.87 9.61 17.55
CA ARG A 168 3.34 9.52 16.17
C ARG A 168 2.37 10.10 15.13
N LEU A 169 1.15 10.48 15.53
CA LEU A 169 0.19 11.13 14.65
C LEU A 169 0.67 12.47 14.06
N PRO A 170 1.43 13.32 14.79
CA PRO A 170 2.00 14.53 14.21
C PRO A 170 2.85 14.26 12.96
N ASN A 171 3.61 13.16 12.92
CA ASN A 171 4.40 12.78 11.74
C ASN A 171 3.52 12.45 10.52
N VAL A 172 2.35 11.83 10.76
CA VAL A 172 1.38 11.54 9.69
C VAL A 172 0.74 12.82 9.18
N VAL A 173 0.35 13.73 10.09
CA VAL A 173 -0.25 15.03 9.74
C VAL A 173 0.73 15.90 8.95
N ASP A 174 1.99 15.97 9.38
CA ASP A 174 3.09 16.66 8.70
C ASP A 174 3.32 16.07 7.30
N ALA A 175 3.39 14.74 7.18
CA ALA A 175 3.53 14.07 5.89
C ALA A 175 2.40 14.41 4.91
N ILE A 176 1.13 14.43 5.37
CA ILE A 176 0.00 14.87 4.54
C ILE A 176 0.16 16.36 4.18
N GLY A 177 0.61 17.19 5.13
CA GLY A 177 0.84 18.63 4.97
C GLY A 177 1.83 18.97 3.88
N TRP A 178 2.91 18.19 3.81
CA TRP A 178 3.95 18.37 2.81
C TRP A 178 3.56 17.76 1.46
N LEU A 179 3.06 16.51 1.42
CA LEU A 179 2.70 15.82 0.17
C LEU A 179 1.55 16.51 -0.59
N GLN A 180 0.60 17.15 0.10
CA GLN A 180 -0.51 17.84 -0.57
C GLN A 180 -0.07 19.07 -1.41
N GLN A 181 1.16 19.55 -1.21
CA GLN A 181 1.75 20.67 -1.95
C GLN A 181 2.53 20.22 -3.19
N GLY A 182 2.65 18.90 -3.40
CA GLY A 182 3.47 18.33 -4.45
C GLY A 182 2.76 18.15 -5.78
N ASP A 183 3.40 17.35 -6.63
CA ASP A 183 2.83 16.92 -7.90
C ASP A 183 1.51 16.13 -7.75
N THR A 184 0.94 15.72 -8.88
CA THR A 184 -0.31 14.95 -8.92
C THR A 184 -0.26 13.68 -8.07
N GLU A 185 0.84 12.92 -8.14
CA GLU A 185 0.95 11.64 -7.43
C GLU A 185 1.12 11.87 -5.92
N CYS A 186 1.94 12.84 -5.50
CA CYS A 186 2.05 13.30 -4.12
C CYS A 186 0.68 13.69 -3.53
N ARG A 187 -0.13 14.43 -4.29
CA ARG A 187 -1.49 14.82 -3.86
C ARG A 187 -2.43 13.63 -3.75
N VAL A 188 -2.37 12.66 -4.68
CA VAL A 188 -3.13 11.40 -4.56
C VAL A 188 -2.76 10.68 -3.25
N ARG A 189 -1.46 10.58 -2.95
CA ARG A 189 -0.97 9.93 -1.73
C ARG A 189 -1.36 10.68 -0.46
N ALA A 190 -1.31 12.01 -0.47
CA ALA A 190 -1.78 12.85 0.64
C ALA A 190 -3.27 12.64 0.92
N ALA A 191 -4.11 12.63 -0.12
CA ALA A 191 -5.54 12.36 0.03
C ALA A 191 -5.82 10.94 0.55
N GLY A 192 -5.01 9.96 0.13
CA GLY A 192 -5.05 8.60 0.64
C GLY A 192 -4.69 8.50 2.13
N LEU A 193 -3.61 9.14 2.56
CA LEU A 193 -3.19 9.21 3.97
C LEU A 193 -4.24 9.92 4.84
N SER A 194 -4.78 11.04 4.37
CA SER A 194 -5.83 11.79 5.07
C SER A 194 -7.09 10.94 5.29
N LYS A 195 -7.50 10.12 4.32
CA LYS A 195 -8.59 9.13 4.51
C LYS A 195 -8.26 8.05 5.55
N LYS A 196 -7.02 7.54 5.55
CA LYS A 196 -6.59 6.54 6.53
C LYS A 196 -6.63 7.13 7.95
N LEU A 197 -6.06 8.33 8.11
CA LEU A 197 -6.05 9.07 9.36
C LEU A 197 -7.47 9.41 9.85
N ALA A 198 -8.40 9.76 8.95
CA ALA A 198 -9.82 9.93 9.31
C ALA A 198 -10.43 8.63 9.87
N GLY A 199 -10.14 7.49 9.24
CA GLY A 199 -10.56 6.18 9.74
C GLY A 199 -9.97 5.85 11.11
N THR A 200 -8.72 6.25 11.33
CA THR A 200 -8.03 6.17 12.62
C THR A 200 -8.73 7.03 13.68
N TYR A 201 -8.98 8.31 13.42
CA TYR A 201 -9.71 9.20 14.34
C TYR A 201 -11.12 8.69 14.68
N LYS A 202 -11.83 8.16 13.68
CA LYS A 202 -13.16 7.55 13.88
C LYS A 202 -13.11 6.41 14.90
N LYS A 203 -12.11 5.53 14.82
CA LYS A 203 -11.94 4.42 15.77
C LYS A 203 -11.57 4.88 17.19
N CYS A 204 -11.25 6.15 17.38
CA CYS A 204 -10.91 6.75 18.67
C CYS A 204 -12.04 7.61 19.24
N GLY A 205 -13.18 7.73 18.54
CA GLY A 205 -14.24 8.64 18.93
C GLY A 205 -13.93 10.13 18.66
N LEU A 206 -12.83 10.43 17.95
CA LEU A 206 -12.43 11.79 17.57
C LEU A 206 -13.19 12.22 16.30
N LEU A 207 -14.48 12.47 16.46
CA LEU A 207 -15.40 12.71 15.32
C LEU A 207 -15.14 14.03 14.60
N ALA A 208 -14.70 15.06 15.32
CA ALA A 208 -14.40 16.36 14.73
C ALA A 208 -13.17 16.27 13.80
N GLU A 209 -12.10 15.63 14.27
CA GLU A 209 -10.86 15.39 13.55
C GLU A 209 -11.08 14.44 12.37
N CYS A 210 -11.89 13.38 12.57
CA CYS A 210 -12.34 12.50 11.49
C CYS A 210 -13.04 13.28 10.37
N SER A 211 -13.99 14.15 10.72
CA SER A 211 -14.70 15.00 9.75
C SER A 211 -13.75 15.97 9.04
N ALA A 212 -12.83 16.59 9.78
CA ALA A 212 -11.83 17.50 9.22
C ALA A 212 -10.91 16.81 8.20
N GLU A 213 -10.42 15.60 8.50
CA GLU A 213 -9.57 14.84 7.58
C GLU A 213 -10.33 14.34 6.35
N TYR A 214 -11.59 13.90 6.48
CA TYR A 214 -12.40 13.59 5.28
C TYR A 214 -12.61 14.82 4.39
N LYS A 215 -12.85 16.00 4.98
CA LYS A 215 -12.95 17.27 4.22
C LYS A 215 -11.62 17.60 3.55
N ARG A 216 -10.49 17.42 4.24
CA ARG A 216 -9.15 17.61 3.67
C ARG A 216 -8.90 16.68 2.48
N ALA A 217 -9.16 15.37 2.63
CA ALA A 217 -9.00 14.41 1.55
C ALA A 217 -9.87 14.76 0.33
N ALA A 218 -11.10 15.24 0.55
CA ALA A 218 -11.98 15.70 -0.53
C ALA A 218 -11.40 16.93 -1.24
N ARG A 219 -10.95 17.95 -0.49
CA ARG A 219 -10.33 19.16 -1.03
C ARG A 219 -9.09 18.83 -1.86
N ILE A 220 -8.20 17.97 -1.36
CA ILE A 220 -7.01 17.53 -2.11
C ILE A 220 -7.45 16.82 -3.39
N GLY A 221 -8.39 15.87 -3.30
CA GLY A 221 -8.90 15.13 -4.45
C GLY A 221 -9.51 16.01 -5.54
N SER A 222 -10.27 17.04 -5.17
CA SER A 222 -10.84 18.01 -6.11
C SER A 222 -9.79 18.86 -6.84
N SER A 223 -8.58 18.99 -6.29
CA SER A 223 -7.50 19.75 -6.93
C SER A 223 -6.72 18.98 -8.00
N ILE A 224 -6.97 17.66 -8.14
CA ILE A 224 -6.18 16.79 -9.01
C ILE A 224 -6.83 16.69 -10.41
N PRO A 225 -6.16 17.15 -11.48
CA PRO A 225 -6.70 17.10 -12.84
C PRO A 225 -7.00 15.66 -13.28
N GLY A 226 -8.13 15.42 -13.94
CA GLY A 226 -8.49 14.12 -14.54
C GLY A 226 -8.87 12.99 -13.57
N ILE A 227 -8.63 13.15 -12.26
CA ILE A 227 -8.88 12.10 -11.24
C ILE A 227 -10.23 12.27 -10.51
N GLY A 228 -10.90 13.42 -10.70
CA GLY A 228 -12.23 13.71 -10.11
C GLY A 228 -13.24 12.55 -10.20
N PRO A 229 -13.40 11.86 -11.35
CA PRO A 229 -14.32 10.73 -11.48
C PRO A 229 -13.86 9.44 -10.76
N TRP A 230 -12.56 9.16 -10.70
CA TRP A 230 -12.03 7.94 -10.07
C TRP A 230 -12.14 7.98 -8.54
N PHE A 231 -11.87 9.15 -7.96
CA PHE A 231 -12.04 9.38 -6.52
C PHE A 231 -13.52 9.30 -6.09
N LEU A 232 -14.42 9.79 -6.94
CA LEU A 232 -15.88 9.63 -6.78
C LEU A 232 -16.29 8.16 -6.88
N ARG A 233 -15.77 7.37 -7.83
CA ARG A 233 -16.07 5.93 -7.94
C ARG A 233 -15.64 5.14 -6.70
N HIS A 234 -14.47 5.43 -6.11
CA HIS A 234 -14.08 4.79 -4.84
C HIS A 234 -14.92 5.24 -3.64
N ARG A 235 -15.35 6.51 -3.61
CA ARG A 235 -16.29 7.02 -2.59
C ARG A 235 -17.66 6.36 -2.73
N LEU A 236 -18.16 6.21 -3.95
CA LEU A 236 -19.43 5.53 -4.26
C LEU A 236 -19.36 4.03 -3.95
N ARG A 237 -18.24 3.35 -4.24
CA ARG A 237 -18.04 1.94 -3.84
C ARG A 237 -17.98 1.76 -2.33
N GLY A 238 -17.32 2.67 -1.62
CA GLY A 238 -17.29 2.66 -0.15
C GLY A 238 -18.65 2.92 0.49
N LEU A 239 -19.44 3.85 -0.07
CA LEU A 239 -20.81 4.12 0.35
C LEU A 239 -21.75 2.96 -0.03
N ALA A 240 -21.62 2.38 -1.21
CA ALA A 240 -22.39 1.21 -1.63
C ALA A 240 -22.07 -0.02 -0.77
N LYS A 241 -20.80 -0.21 -0.38
CA LYS A 241 -20.40 -1.27 0.55
C LYS A 241 -20.93 -1.01 1.97
N ALA A 242 -20.86 0.21 2.47
CA ALA A 242 -21.44 0.57 3.77
C ALA A 242 -22.98 0.48 3.78
N SER A 243 -23.65 0.79 2.67
CA SER A 243 -25.09 0.62 2.49
C SER A 243 -25.47 -0.86 2.33
N SER A 244 -24.66 -1.67 1.64
CA SER A 244 -24.83 -3.12 1.52
C SER A 244 -24.59 -3.83 2.86
N GLU A 245 -23.60 -3.41 3.64
CA GLU A 245 -23.35 -3.92 4.99
C GLU A 245 -24.47 -3.50 5.97
N ARG A 246 -25.04 -2.30 5.81
CA ARG A 246 -26.24 -1.87 6.55
C ARG A 246 -27.50 -2.63 6.12
N LEU A 247 -27.67 -2.92 4.83
CA LEU A 247 -28.77 -3.72 4.30
C LEU A 247 -28.65 -5.18 4.76
N HIS A 248 -27.46 -5.79 4.71
CA HIS A 248 -27.24 -7.13 5.28
C HIS A 248 -27.38 -7.17 6.80
N SER A 249 -27.04 -6.09 7.52
CA SER A 249 -27.27 -5.99 8.96
C SER A 249 -28.76 -5.83 9.25
N LEU A 250 -29.50 -5.08 8.44
CA LEU A 250 -30.97 -4.97 8.52
C LEU A 250 -31.66 -6.27 8.12
N GLU A 251 -31.19 -7.00 7.11
CA GLU A 251 -31.70 -8.32 6.71
C GLU A 251 -31.40 -9.38 7.77
N LYS A 252 -30.26 -9.31 8.46
CA LYS A 252 -29.98 -10.13 9.65
C LYS A 252 -30.86 -9.77 10.84
N VAL A 253 -31.10 -8.49 11.07
CA VAL A 253 -32.02 -8.04 12.14
C VAL A 253 -33.46 -8.44 11.80
N ILE A 254 -33.87 -8.34 10.54
CA ILE A 254 -35.19 -8.79 10.06
C ILE A 254 -35.29 -10.32 10.06
N SER A 255 -34.22 -11.07 9.78
CA SER A 255 -34.24 -12.55 9.88
C SER A 255 -34.21 -13.04 11.33
N LEU A 256 -33.55 -12.32 12.23
CA LEU A 256 -33.62 -12.57 13.68
C LEU A 256 -35.01 -12.25 14.23
N LEU A 257 -35.63 -11.15 13.80
CA LEU A 257 -37.00 -10.78 14.20
C LEU A 257 -38.05 -11.73 13.59
N ASN A 258 -37.88 -12.19 12.35
CA ASN A 258 -38.76 -13.17 11.73
C ASN A 258 -38.55 -14.59 12.27
N GLY A 259 -37.37 -14.90 12.82
CA GLY A 259 -37.08 -16.17 13.51
C GLY A 259 -37.70 -16.26 14.90
N GLU A 260 -37.72 -15.15 15.66
CA GLU A 260 -38.32 -15.14 17.01
C GLU A 260 -39.84 -15.00 17.00
N ILE A 261 -40.42 -14.37 15.96
CA ILE A 261 -41.89 -14.33 15.79
C ILE A 261 -42.43 -15.68 15.31
N LEU A 262 -41.68 -16.46 14.52
CA LEU A 262 -42.11 -17.79 14.10
C LEU A 262 -42.00 -18.83 15.24
N VAL A 263 -41.04 -18.69 16.15
CA VAL A 263 -40.93 -19.57 17.33
C VAL A 263 -42.01 -19.24 18.38
N LEU A 264 -42.41 -17.97 18.54
CA LEU A 264 -43.54 -17.63 19.42
C LEU A 264 -44.91 -18.01 18.83
N ILE A 265 -45.06 -18.05 17.49
CA ILE A 265 -46.29 -18.53 16.83
C ILE A 265 -46.33 -20.07 16.76
N LEU A 266 -45.18 -20.76 16.65
CA LEU A 266 -45.12 -22.23 16.61
C LEU A 266 -45.03 -22.87 18.01
N MET A 267 -44.67 -22.14 19.05
CA MET A 267 -44.76 -22.61 20.45
C MET A 267 -46.09 -22.25 21.14
N GLY A 268 -46.98 -21.51 20.48
CA GLY A 268 -48.32 -21.16 20.97
C GLY A 268 -49.47 -22.10 20.54
N ASN A 269 -49.18 -23.15 19.76
CA ASN A 269 -50.19 -24.08 19.22
C ASN A 269 -49.89 -25.57 19.55
N ALA A 270 -49.15 -25.83 20.63
CA ALA A 270 -48.92 -27.19 21.13
C ALA A 270 -49.72 -27.55 22.39
N ASP A 271 -50.62 -26.67 22.86
CA ASP A 271 -51.57 -26.93 23.95
C ASP A 271 -52.95 -26.33 23.63
N ALA A 272 -53.61 -26.89 22.61
CA ALA A 272 -55.06 -26.83 22.45
C ALA A 272 -55.52 -28.01 21.58
N ARG A 273 -56.58 -28.67 22.04
CA ARG A 273 -57.24 -29.86 21.49
C ARG A 273 -57.69 -29.72 20.04
#